data_AF-A0A0S8ABW0-F1
#
_entry.id   AF-A0A0S8ABW0-F1
#
_cell.length_a   1.000
_cell.length_b   1.000
_cell.length_c   1.000
_cell.angle_alpha   90.00
_cell.angle_beta   90.00
_cell.angle_gamma   90.00
#
_symmetry.space_group_name_H-M   'P 1'
#
loop_
_entity.id
_entity.type
_entity.pdbx_description
1 polymer ?
#
loop_
_entity_poly.entity_id
_entity_poly.type
_entity_poly.pdbx_seq_one_letter_code
_entity_poly.pdbx_strand_id
1 'polypeptide(L)'
;MKFLGWTDDKWLSKNGSIIQYDKLEHLLLAAFGSILGIFIFNFPILPVILVLEILGILWEIKDGVVPYDKEKGLIEGFSWKDFIADNAGILLGLIVGFAFQNFQ
;
A
#
# COMPACT_ATOMS: atom_id res chain seq x y z
N MET A 1 -1.21 -23.42 -1.54
CA MET A 1 -1.54 -22.16 -2.24
C MET A 1 -0.96 -22.26 -3.63
N LYS A 2 -1.78 -22.09 -4.66
CA LYS A 2 -1.30 -22.11 -6.05
C LYS A 2 -0.81 -20.70 -6.34
N PHE A 3 0.50 -20.50 -6.43
CA PHE A 3 1.06 -19.24 -6.95
C PHE A 3 0.65 -19.15 -8.42
N LEU A 4 -0.50 -18.54 -8.69
CA LEU A 4 -0.99 -18.35 -10.05
C LEU A 4 0.00 -17.44 -10.77
N GLY A 5 0.30 -17.79 -12.03
CA GLY A 5 1.26 -17.06 -12.83
C GLY A 5 0.90 -15.59 -12.90
N TRP A 6 1.80 -14.74 -12.41
CA TRP A 6 1.76 -13.29 -12.49
C TRP A 6 1.44 -12.88 -13.92
N THR A 7 0.18 -12.54 -14.19
CA THR A 7 -0.23 -12.06 -15.49
C THR A 7 -0.53 -10.59 -15.34
N ASP A 8 0.50 -9.78 -15.60
CA ASP A 8 0.49 -8.31 -15.67
C ASP A 8 0.78 -7.47 -14.41
N ASP A 9 1.15 -8.09 -13.27
CA ASP A 9 1.82 -7.36 -12.17
C ASP A 9 3.20 -6.80 -12.60
N LYS A 10 3.20 -5.57 -13.12
CA LYS A 10 4.36 -4.79 -13.55
C LYS A 10 4.40 -3.50 -12.74
N TRP A 11 5.59 -2.93 -12.55
CA TRP A 11 5.75 -1.64 -11.86
C TRP A 11 4.94 -0.49 -12.45
N LEU A 12 4.62 -0.58 -13.75
CA LEU A 12 3.85 0.41 -14.50
C LEU A 12 2.55 -0.19 -15.06
N SER A 13 2.02 -1.23 -14.41
CA SER A 13 0.71 -1.79 -14.78
C SER A 13 -0.37 -0.71 -14.61
N LYS A 14 -1.35 -0.75 -15.51
CA LYS A 14 -2.46 0.21 -15.54
C LYS A 14 -3.72 -0.36 -14.89
N ASN A 15 -3.54 -0.98 -13.73
CA ASN A 15 -4.55 -1.77 -13.04
C ASN A 15 -5.09 -1.10 -11.75
N GLY A 16 -4.71 0.15 -11.47
CA GLY A 16 -5.12 0.82 -10.25
C GLY A 16 -6.62 1.14 -10.23
N SER A 17 -7.18 1.20 -9.02
CA SER A 17 -8.63 1.30 -8.78
C SER A 17 -9.15 2.73 -8.68
N ILE A 18 -8.31 3.64 -8.18
CA ILE A 18 -8.56 5.08 -8.03
C ILE A 18 -7.80 5.85 -9.11
N ILE A 19 -6.52 5.53 -9.28
CA ILE A 19 -5.66 6.10 -10.32
C ILE A 19 -5.19 5.00 -11.26
N GLN A 20 -4.80 5.38 -12.47
CA GLN A 20 -4.48 4.38 -13.50
C GLN A 20 -3.28 3.50 -13.11
N TYR A 21 -2.32 4.03 -12.35
CA TYR A 21 -1.08 3.33 -12.00
C TYR A 21 -1.18 2.67 -10.63
N ASP A 22 -1.28 1.35 -10.64
CA ASP A 22 -1.49 0.50 -9.47
C ASP A 22 -0.44 0.73 -8.36
N LYS A 23 0.85 0.60 -8.70
CA LYS A 23 1.93 0.80 -7.70
C LYS A 23 2.02 2.22 -7.19
N LEU A 24 1.64 3.19 -8.02
CA LEU A 24 1.60 4.58 -7.60
C LEU A 24 0.42 4.82 -6.65
N GLU A 25 -0.69 4.11 -6.84
CA GLU A 25 -1.86 4.18 -5.96
C GLU A 25 -1.50 3.69 -4.56
N HIS A 26 -0.91 2.50 -4.46
CA HIS A 26 -0.39 1.94 -3.21
C HIS A 26 0.55 2.92 -2.50
N LEU A 27 1.57 3.42 -3.22
CA LEU A 27 2.51 4.39 -2.67
C LEU A 27 1.82 5.65 -2.15
N LEU A 28 0.90 6.23 -2.91
CA LEU A 28 0.24 7.48 -2.53
C LEU A 28 -0.76 7.28 -1.37
N LEU A 29 -1.52 6.19 -1.36
CA LEU A 29 -2.45 5.86 -0.29
C LEU A 29 -1.72 5.60 1.03
N ALA A 30 -0.64 4.82 0.98
CA ALA A 30 0.20 4.55 2.14
C ALA A 30 0.88 5.82 2.66
N ALA A 31 1.40 6.68 1.77
CA ALA A 31 1.97 7.97 2.15
C ALA A 31 0.94 8.89 2.80
N PHE A 32 -0.26 8.99 2.21
CA PHE A 32 -1.35 9.79 2.75
C PHE A 32 -1.82 9.27 4.11
N GLY A 33 -1.97 7.95 4.24
CA GLY A 33 -2.31 7.28 5.50
C GLY A 33 -1.31 7.56 6.61
N SER A 34 0.00 7.51 6.32
CA SER A 34 1.06 7.88 7.27
C SER A 34 0.96 9.34 7.73
N ILE A 35 0.78 10.27 6.79
CA ILE A 35 0.64 11.70 7.09
C ILE A 35 -0.58 11.92 7.98
N LEU A 36 -1.74 11.38 7.61
CA LEU A 36 -2.94 11.49 8.44
C LEU A 36 -2.76 10.86 9.82
N GLY A 37 -2.08 9.71 9.91
CA GLY A 37 -1.76 9.04 11.17
C GLY A 37 -0.98 9.93 12.13
N ILE A 38 0.04 10.63 11.61
CA ILE A 38 0.86 11.57 12.36
C ILE A 38 0.04 12.79 12.83
N PHE A 39 -0.76 13.40 11.94
CA PHE A 39 -1.45 14.66 12.25
C PHE A 39 -2.76 14.50 13.03
N ILE A 40 -3.58 13.50 12.72
CA ILE A 40 -4.91 13.33 13.34
C ILE A 40 -4.77 12.76 14.76
N PHE A 41 -3.93 11.73 14.92
CA PHE A 41 -3.88 10.98 16.17
C PHE A 41 -2.76 11.44 17.09
N ASN A 42 -1.90 12.36 16.64
CA ASN A 42 -0.66 12.75 17.31
C ASN A 42 0.12 11.52 17.81
N PHE A 43 0.04 10.43 17.04
CA PHE A 43 0.58 9.16 17.47
C PHE A 43 2.10 9.22 17.41
N PRO A 44 2.79 8.52 18.33
CA PRO A 44 4.19 8.22 18.13
C PRO A 44 4.36 7.48 16.79
N ILE A 45 5.42 7.80 16.06
CA ILE A 45 5.66 7.30 14.70
C ILE A 45 5.65 5.77 14.62
N LEU A 46 6.20 5.10 15.63
CA LEU A 46 6.32 3.64 15.63
C LEU A 46 4.94 2.92 15.58
N PRO A 47 3.95 3.28 16.42
CA PRO A 47 2.56 2.83 16.26
C PRO A 47 1.96 3.03 14.86
N VAL A 48 2.19 4.20 14.23
CA VAL A 48 1.66 4.48 12.88
C VAL A 48 2.25 3.52 11.86
N ILE A 49 3.56 3.30 11.90
CA ILE A 49 4.25 2.34 11.03
C ILE A 49 3.67 0.93 11.24
N LEU A 50 3.60 0.47 12.49
CA LEU A 50 3.14 -0.89 12.80
C LEU A 50 1.71 -1.13 12.31
N VAL A 51 0.82 -0.16 12.50
CA VAL A 51 -0.58 -0.28 12.03
C VAL A 51 -0.63 -0.34 10.51
N LEU A 52 0.08 0.54 9.81
CA LEU A 52 0.07 0.56 8.34
C LEU A 52 0.72 -0.69 7.73
N GLU A 53 1.83 -1.18 8.29
CA GLU A 53 2.46 -2.44 7.89
C GLU A 53 1.52 -3.63 8.09
N ILE A 54 0.86 -3.72 9.24
CA ILE A 54 -0.11 -4.80 9.50
C ILE A 54 -1.26 -4.73 8.50
N LEU A 55 -1.79 -3.54 8.23
CA LEU A 55 -2.88 -3.35 7.27
C LEU A 55 -2.45 -3.72 5.84
N GLY A 56 -1.26 -3.31 5.41
CA GLY A 56 -0.70 -3.68 4.10
C GLY A 56 -0.48 -5.19 3.96
N ILE A 57 0.14 -5.82 4.96
CA ILE A 57 0.33 -7.29 4.97
C ILE A 57 -1.01 -8.02 4.93
N LEU A 58 -1.98 -7.60 5.75
CA LEU A 58 -3.31 -8.22 5.77
C LEU A 58 -4.05 -8.05 4.43
N TRP A 59 -3.88 -6.90 3.78
CA TRP A 59 -4.44 -6.64 2.46
C TRP A 59 -3.85 -7.58 1.41
N GLU A 60 -2.52 -7.71 1.36
CA GLU A 60 -1.84 -8.62 0.43
C GLU A 60 -2.15 -10.10 0.70
N ILE A 61 -2.30 -10.47 1.98
CA ILE A 61 -2.74 -11.83 2.36
C ILE A 61 -4.18 -12.07 1.89
N LYS A 62 -5.08 -11.10 2.08
CA LYS A 62 -6.46 -11.19 1.57
C LYS A 62 -6.44 -11.47 0.06
N ASP A 63 -5.66 -10.69 -0.70
CA ASP A 63 -5.60 -10.84 -2.16
C ASP A 63 -4.93 -12.16 -2.57
N GLY A 64 -3.93 -12.65 -1.80
CA GLY A 64 -3.34 -13.98 -1.98
C GLY A 64 -4.25 -15.18 -1.69
N VAL A 65 -5.27 -15.01 -0.84
CA VAL A 65 -6.20 -16.08 -0.45
C VAL A 65 -7.48 -16.08 -1.30
N VAL A 66 -7.92 -14.92 -1.77
CA VAL A 66 -9.12 -14.80 -2.60
C VAL A 66 -8.87 -15.43 -3.98
N PRO A 67 -9.73 -16.37 -4.44
CA PRO A 67 -9.53 -17.02 -5.73
C PRO A 67 -9.67 -16.03 -6.88
N TYR A 68 -8.71 -16.10 -7.81
CA TYR A 68 -8.66 -15.30 -9.02
C TYR A 68 -9.93 -15.40 -9.85
N ASP A 69 -10.56 -14.26 -10.15
CA ASP A 69 -11.75 -14.16 -10.98
C ASP A 69 -11.59 -13.06 -12.04
N LYS A 70 -11.20 -13.47 -13.25
CA LYS A 70 -11.06 -12.59 -14.44
C LYS A 70 -12.35 -11.86 -14.79
N GLU A 71 -13.50 -12.47 -14.56
CA GLU A 71 -14.79 -11.88 -14.95
C GLU A 71 -15.22 -10.78 -13.97
N LYS A 72 -14.76 -10.84 -12.73
CA LYS A 72 -15.01 -9.81 -11.71
C LYS A 72 -13.88 -8.80 -11.54
N GLY A 73 -12.78 -8.93 -12.30
CA GLY A 73 -11.59 -8.10 -12.12
C GLY A 73 -10.97 -8.25 -10.73
N LEU A 74 -11.18 -9.38 -10.05
CA LEU A 74 -10.69 -9.62 -8.70
C LEU A 74 -9.24 -10.11 -8.74
N ILE A 75 -8.44 -9.47 -7.87
CA ILE A 75 -7.00 -9.25 -7.98
C ILE A 75 -6.18 -10.54 -7.91
N GLU A 76 -5.05 -10.45 -8.59
CA GLU A 76 -3.88 -11.31 -8.59
C GLU A 76 -3.37 -11.57 -7.16
N GLY A 77 -2.97 -12.81 -6.85
CA GLY A 77 -2.53 -13.14 -5.49
C GLY A 77 -1.32 -12.31 -5.04
N PHE A 78 -1.09 -12.23 -3.72
CA PHE A 78 0.02 -11.52 -3.03
C PHE A 78 1.11 -10.96 -3.97
N SER A 79 1.16 -9.63 -4.10
CA SER A 79 2.19 -8.94 -4.87
C SER A 79 3.26 -8.37 -3.94
N TRP A 80 4.48 -8.88 -4.11
CA TRP A 80 5.65 -8.25 -3.49
C TRP A 80 5.88 -6.82 -3.98
N LYS A 81 5.38 -6.45 -5.16
CA LYS A 81 5.56 -5.10 -5.71
C LYS A 81 4.60 -4.11 -5.07
N ASP A 82 3.36 -4.51 -4.82
CA ASP A 82 2.39 -3.72 -4.05
C ASP A 82 2.87 -3.54 -2.63
N PHE A 83 3.32 -4.62 -2.00
CA PHE A 83 3.91 -4.55 -0.66
C PHE A 83 5.10 -3.58 -0.57
N ILE A 84 6.01 -3.60 -1.56
CA ILE A 84 7.13 -2.65 -1.64
C ILE A 84 6.63 -1.22 -1.89
N ALA A 85 5.62 -1.04 -2.74
CA ALA A 85 5.05 0.28 -3.03
C ALA A 85 4.40 0.90 -1.79
N ASP A 86 3.66 0.10 -1.01
CA ASP A 86 3.09 0.51 0.27
C ASP A 86 4.19 0.91 1.27
N ASN A 87 5.22 0.09 1.43
CA ASN A 87 6.37 0.40 2.29
C ASN A 87 7.07 1.71 1.88
N ALA A 88 7.27 1.92 0.58
CA ALA A 88 7.85 3.15 0.05
C ALA A 88 6.95 4.36 0.33
N GLY A 89 5.63 4.17 0.20
CA GLY A 89 4.62 5.17 0.56
C GLY A 89 4.67 5.52 2.04
N ILE A 90 4.69 4.52 2.93
CA ILE A 90 4.81 4.74 4.37
C ILE A 90 6.03 5.60 4.67
N LEU A 91 7.21 5.21 4.18
CA LEU A 91 8.46 5.94 4.39
C LEU A 91 8.38 7.38 3.87
N LEU A 92 7.83 7.59 2.67
CA LEU A 92 7.62 8.92 2.11
C LEU A 92 6.71 9.77 3.00
N GLY A 93 5.56 9.21 3.42
CA GLY A 93 4.60 9.89 4.28
C GLY A 93 5.20 10.26 5.64
N LEU A 94 6.06 9.42 6.21
CA LEU A 94 6.80 9.74 7.42
C LEU A 94 7.75 10.92 7.21
N ILE A 95 8.59 10.88 6.16
CA ILE A 95 9.56 11.95 5.87
C ILE A 95 8.81 13.29 5.73
N VAL A 96 7.72 13.29 4.97
CA VAL A 96 6.87 14.47 4.78
C VAL A 96 6.24 14.91 6.10
N GLY A 97 5.57 14.00 6.81
CA GLY A 97 4.89 14.31 8.08
C GLY A 97 5.85 14.88 9.14
N PHE A 98 7.03 14.27 9.29
CA PHE A 98 8.08 14.78 10.18
C PHE A 98 8.58 16.15 9.75
N ALA A 99 8.87 16.37 8.46
CA ALA A 99 9.31 17.67 7.98
C ALA A 99 8.29 18.73 8.37
N PHE A 100 7.00 18.51 8.09
CA PHE A 100 5.95 19.46 8.44
C PHE A 100 5.83 19.72 9.95
N GLN A 101 5.96 18.72 10.82
CA GLN A 101 5.94 18.91 12.28
C GLN A 101 7.12 19.74 12.80
N ASN A 102 8.28 19.71 12.15
CA ASN A 102 9.48 20.43 12.59
C ASN A 102 9.59 21.84 12.01
N PHE A 103 8.72 22.23 11.07
CA PHE A 103 8.63 23.58 10.52
C PHE A 103 7.49 24.43 11.14
N GLN A 104 6.75 23.88 12.11
CA GLN A 104 5.73 24.57 12.91
C GLN A 104 6.28 24.97 14.28
#